data_AF-A0A150GMQ0-F1
#
_entry.id   AF-A0A150GMQ0-F1
#
_cell.length_a   1.000
_cell.length_b   1.000
_cell.length_c   1.000
_cell.angle_alpha   90.00
_cell.angle_beta   90.00
_cell.angle_gamma   90.00
#
_symmetry.space_group_name_H-M   'P 1'
#
loop_
_entity.id
_entity.type
_entity.pdbx_description
1 polymer ?
#
loop_
_entity_poly.entity_id
_entity_poly.type
_entity_poly.pdbx_seq_one_letter_code
_entity_poly.pdbx_strand_id
1 'polypeptide(L)'
;MPGAPNVLELVHRSCAEVAALHAEHVRIDEGAVAALARELVAAAEDVRGSVRGLLLPIKFSSLEQELTLLTLYHLLDFGSGFDPLLRRQGKEGAREALMFGLMGMHLAGTRLDAHKLKSFTMYDIHQVFGIDATVEVPVMPGVTMSKPGPLQPYCKLLLAALTETGQVLSDSGVRTPGELVLGIAEGLHKAGRCSASAFVEELVDTVPAFRDSVLYDGSTLTLHRRAQNLAADLAAVYGGRDERLAFPDLDRLAADSGATTIAVLRSKGALVLSEELAATIDGRKELPAGPHERALRAAAVAAVDRVVAAAAAGGAAGGGADPAAAATTATAETESEAATRGGEPAEGSRGEAASSAAGVAAAGAGGVTGGERHEGTSGGSGGGLVLRAVDVGAYLAFLTEEGRELHGKVTPHLTPGLMAY
;
A
#
# COMPACT_ATOMS: atom_id res chain seq x y z
N MET A 1 27.43 21.27 4.07
CA MET A 1 26.12 21.07 4.71
C MET A 1 25.76 19.61 4.52
N PRO A 2 25.43 18.83 5.56
CA PRO A 2 24.69 17.59 5.34
C PRO A 2 23.46 17.95 4.49
N GLY A 3 23.20 17.20 3.41
CA GLY A 3 22.05 17.45 2.53
C GLY A 3 20.76 17.48 3.35
N ALA A 4 19.82 18.34 2.97
CA ALA A 4 18.49 18.29 3.57
C ALA A 4 17.93 16.86 3.49
N PRO A 5 17.30 16.35 4.55
CA PRO A 5 16.74 14.99 4.54
C PRO A 5 15.68 14.91 3.44
N ASN A 6 15.68 13.80 2.71
CA ASN A 6 14.66 13.58 1.68
C ASN A 6 13.28 13.31 2.29
N VAL A 7 12.22 13.34 1.49
CA VAL A 7 10.84 13.28 1.98
C VAL A 7 10.53 11.99 2.78
N LEU A 8 11.11 10.85 2.41
CA LEU A 8 10.90 9.59 3.15
C LEU A 8 11.64 9.58 4.49
N GLU A 9 12.87 10.12 4.52
CA GLU A 9 13.60 10.32 5.79
C GLU A 9 12.84 11.27 6.73
N LEU A 10 12.19 12.30 6.18
CA LEU A 10 11.32 13.21 6.94
C LEU A 10 10.09 12.48 7.51
N VAL A 11 9.46 11.56 6.76
CA VAL A 11 8.35 10.74 7.26
C VAL A 11 8.79 9.95 8.50
N HIS A 12 9.84 9.14 8.38
CA HIS A 12 10.32 8.31 9.49
C HIS A 12 10.74 9.14 10.70
N ARG A 13 11.51 10.22 10.48
CA ARG A 13 11.95 11.11 11.57
C ARG A 13 10.77 11.78 12.27
N SER A 14 9.85 12.40 11.53
CA SER A 14 8.73 13.12 12.13
C SER A 14 7.76 12.18 12.86
N CYS A 15 7.57 10.95 12.34
CA CYS A 15 6.79 9.93 13.04
C CYS A 15 7.45 9.48 14.33
N ALA A 16 8.78 9.27 14.33
CA ALA A 16 9.53 8.91 15.54
C ALA A 16 9.50 10.03 16.59
N GLU A 17 9.66 11.29 16.17
CA GLU A 17 9.57 12.47 17.04
C GLU A 17 8.17 12.57 17.66
N VAL A 18 7.11 12.54 16.85
CA VAL A 18 5.72 12.64 17.33
C VAL A 18 5.32 11.44 18.19
N ALA A 19 5.78 10.23 17.87
CA ALA A 19 5.51 9.04 18.69
C ALA A 19 6.21 9.07 20.06
N ALA A 20 7.27 9.88 20.22
CA ALA A 20 7.90 10.13 21.51
C ALA A 20 7.20 11.23 22.32
N LEU A 21 6.45 12.11 21.64
CA LEU A 21 5.57 13.09 22.28
C LEU A 21 4.33 12.38 22.82
N HIS A 22 3.84 12.83 23.98
CA HIS A 22 2.62 12.33 24.60
C HIS A 22 2.51 10.79 24.73
N ALA A 23 3.62 10.15 25.12
CA ALA A 23 3.69 8.70 25.32
C ALA A 23 2.72 8.18 26.40
N GLU A 24 2.11 9.05 27.20
CA GLU A 24 1.00 8.75 28.11
C GLU A 24 -0.28 8.31 27.38
N HIS A 25 -0.46 8.70 26.11
CA HIS A 25 -1.65 8.37 25.32
C HIS A 25 -1.42 7.19 24.37
N VAL A 26 -0.26 7.14 23.73
CA VAL A 26 0.13 6.08 22.80
C VAL A 26 1.59 5.71 23.07
N ARG A 27 1.83 4.51 23.58
CA ARG A 27 3.16 3.99 23.89
C ARG A 27 3.49 2.81 22.98
N ILE A 28 4.72 2.75 22.50
CA ILE A 28 5.26 1.59 21.81
C ILE A 28 5.88 0.64 22.84
N ASP A 29 5.51 -0.64 22.81
CA ASP A 29 6.05 -1.66 23.71
C ASP A 29 7.21 -2.43 23.07
N GLU A 30 8.44 -2.18 23.52
CA GLU A 30 9.65 -2.78 22.94
C GLU A 30 9.68 -4.31 23.05
N GLY A 31 9.09 -4.88 24.11
CA GLY A 31 9.03 -6.33 24.29
C GLY A 31 8.12 -6.99 23.25
N ALA A 32 6.94 -6.40 23.05
CA ALA A 32 6.00 -6.84 22.01
C ALA A 32 6.54 -6.59 20.59
N VAL A 33 7.23 -5.47 20.35
CA VAL A 33 7.93 -5.18 19.09
C VAL A 33 8.97 -6.26 18.78
N ALA A 34 9.79 -6.65 19.75
CA ALA A 34 10.78 -7.71 19.55
C ALA A 34 10.14 -9.09 19.32
N ALA A 35 8.98 -9.37 19.94
CA ALA A 35 8.22 -10.58 19.69
C ALA A 35 7.63 -10.60 18.27
N LEU A 36 7.02 -9.50 17.83
CA LEU A 36 6.48 -9.33 16.49
C LEU A 36 7.59 -9.42 15.43
N ALA A 37 8.76 -8.84 15.68
CA ALA A 37 9.90 -8.97 14.79
C ALA A 37 10.31 -10.43 14.56
N ARG A 38 10.36 -11.25 15.62
CA ARG A 38 10.64 -12.69 15.49
C ARG A 38 9.56 -13.43 14.71
N GLU A 39 8.29 -13.11 14.93
CA GLU A 39 7.15 -13.67 14.19
C GLU A 39 7.28 -13.37 12.68
N LEU A 40 7.55 -12.11 12.33
CA LEU A 40 7.68 -11.69 10.93
C LEU A 40 8.94 -12.22 10.25
N VAL A 41 10.05 -12.38 10.98
CA VAL A 41 11.25 -13.06 10.45
C VAL A 41 10.95 -14.53 10.15
N ALA A 42 10.17 -15.21 11.00
CA ALA A 42 9.75 -16.59 10.73
C ALA A 42 8.82 -16.71 9.51
N ALA A 43 8.05 -15.65 9.22
CA ALA A 43 7.16 -15.55 8.06
C ALA A 43 7.76 -14.70 6.91
N ALA A 44 9.08 -14.51 6.86
CA ALA A 44 9.70 -13.49 6.00
C ALA A 44 9.42 -13.66 4.50
N GLU A 45 9.24 -14.88 4.02
CA GLU A 45 8.86 -15.14 2.62
C GLU A 45 7.42 -14.71 2.30
N ASP A 46 6.49 -14.83 3.26
CA ASP A 46 5.12 -14.35 3.09
C ASP A 46 5.04 -12.81 3.23
N VAL A 47 5.85 -12.24 4.12
CA VAL A 47 5.96 -10.79 4.29
C VAL A 47 6.54 -10.15 3.02
N ARG A 48 7.58 -10.76 2.44
CA ARG A 48 8.18 -10.29 1.20
C ARG A 48 7.17 -10.39 0.05
N GLY A 49 6.96 -9.29 -0.66
CA GLY A 49 5.99 -9.26 -1.76
C GLY A 49 4.54 -9.25 -1.28
N SER A 50 4.30 -8.97 0.00
CA SER A 50 2.96 -8.61 0.49
C SER A 50 2.44 -7.35 -0.19
N VAL A 51 3.32 -6.44 -0.62
CA VAL A 51 2.97 -5.44 -1.63
C VAL A 51 2.86 -6.15 -2.99
N ARG A 52 1.64 -6.55 -3.35
CA ARG A 52 1.35 -7.22 -4.62
C ARG A 52 1.07 -6.25 -5.77
N GLY A 53 0.91 -4.97 -5.44
CA GLY A 53 0.37 -3.97 -6.35
C GLY A 53 -1.11 -4.20 -6.63
N LEU A 54 -1.85 -3.11 -6.82
CA LEU A 54 -3.24 -3.21 -7.22
C LEU A 54 -3.35 -3.61 -8.70
N LEU A 55 -3.61 -4.89 -8.95
CA LEU A 55 -3.95 -5.40 -10.28
C LEU A 55 -5.45 -5.20 -10.56
N LEU A 56 -5.75 -4.44 -11.59
CA LEU A 56 -7.13 -4.13 -11.99
C LEU A 56 -7.64 -5.22 -12.96
N PRO A 57 -8.81 -5.85 -12.71
CA PRO A 57 -9.31 -6.97 -13.51
C PRO A 57 -9.94 -6.53 -14.84
N ILE A 58 -9.37 -5.51 -15.49
CA ILE A 58 -9.88 -4.91 -16.73
C ILE A 58 -8.72 -4.60 -17.68
N LYS A 59 -9.02 -4.52 -18.98
CA LYS A 59 -8.02 -4.18 -20.00
C LYS A 59 -8.01 -2.69 -20.25
N PHE A 60 -6.83 -2.08 -20.20
CA PHE A 60 -6.63 -0.68 -20.56
C PHE A 60 -6.14 -0.55 -22.00
N SER A 61 -6.51 0.55 -22.66
CA SER A 61 -6.05 0.82 -24.03
C SER A 61 -4.63 1.41 -24.06
N SER A 62 -4.17 1.96 -22.94
CA SER A 62 -2.82 2.48 -22.76
C SER A 62 -2.40 2.44 -21.29
N LEU A 63 -1.09 2.45 -21.05
CA LEU A 63 -0.52 2.58 -19.70
C LEU A 63 -1.02 3.86 -19.01
N GLU A 64 -1.14 4.98 -19.73
CA GLU A 64 -1.67 6.24 -19.19
C GLU A 64 -3.08 6.09 -18.59
N GLN A 65 -3.96 5.31 -19.23
CA GLN A 65 -5.31 5.08 -18.70
C GLN A 65 -5.30 4.23 -17.42
N GLU A 66 -4.46 3.21 -17.38
CA GLU A 66 -4.29 2.36 -16.21
C GLU A 66 -3.75 3.16 -15.02
N LEU A 67 -2.69 3.93 -15.27
CA LEU A 67 -2.09 4.83 -14.29
C LEU A 67 -3.06 5.93 -13.83
N THR A 68 -3.94 6.40 -14.71
CA THR A 68 -5.00 7.34 -14.32
C THR A 68 -5.92 6.73 -13.27
N LEU A 69 -6.39 5.50 -13.49
CA LEU A 69 -7.29 4.84 -12.54
C LEU A 69 -6.58 4.51 -11.23
N LEU A 70 -5.35 3.99 -11.30
CA LEU A 70 -4.53 3.68 -10.12
C LEU A 70 -4.24 4.94 -9.29
N THR A 71 -3.85 6.04 -9.94
CA THR A 71 -3.60 7.31 -9.27
C THR A 71 -4.85 7.83 -8.58
N LEU A 72 -6.01 7.79 -9.24
CA LEU A 72 -7.28 8.21 -8.63
C LEU A 72 -7.69 7.30 -7.48
N TYR A 73 -7.44 6.00 -7.55
CA TYR A 73 -7.70 5.08 -6.46
C TYR A 73 -6.88 5.46 -5.21
N HIS A 74 -5.57 5.61 -5.35
CA HIS A 74 -4.72 6.01 -4.21
C HIS A 74 -5.00 7.43 -3.73
N LEU A 75 -5.31 8.36 -4.64
CA LEU A 75 -5.74 9.71 -4.28
C LEU A 75 -6.96 9.65 -3.36
N LEU A 76 -7.91 8.76 -3.62
CA LEU A 76 -9.15 8.65 -2.85
C LEU A 76 -9.07 7.64 -1.71
N ASP A 77 -7.94 6.95 -1.49
CA ASP A 77 -7.77 5.91 -0.44
C ASP A 77 -7.74 6.46 0.99
N PHE A 78 -8.87 7.03 1.40
CA PHE A 78 -9.18 7.53 2.72
C PHE A 78 -10.67 7.30 3.03
N GLY A 79 -11.04 7.52 4.28
CA GLY A 79 -12.42 7.40 4.73
C GLY A 79 -12.80 6.03 5.30
N SER A 80 -11.83 5.19 5.67
CA SER A 80 -12.10 3.93 6.39
C SER A 80 -12.89 4.13 7.69
N GLY A 81 -12.83 5.32 8.30
CA GLY A 81 -13.68 5.68 9.44
C GLY A 81 -15.18 5.76 9.11
N PHE A 82 -15.54 5.91 7.83
CA PHE A 82 -16.92 5.86 7.36
C PHE A 82 -17.40 4.46 6.98
N ASP A 83 -16.54 3.43 7.01
CA ASP A 83 -16.91 2.06 6.63
C ASP A 83 -18.16 1.54 7.37
N PRO A 84 -18.36 1.77 8.69
CA PRO A 84 -19.61 1.35 9.35
C PRO A 84 -20.86 2.03 8.80
N LEU A 85 -20.75 3.26 8.30
CA LEU A 85 -21.85 3.99 7.69
C LEU A 85 -22.07 3.55 6.23
N LEU A 86 -21.00 3.28 5.50
CA LEU A 86 -21.06 2.73 4.13
C LEU A 86 -21.69 1.33 4.11
N ARG A 87 -21.39 0.48 5.11
CA ARG A 87 -22.05 -0.82 5.30
C ARG A 87 -23.55 -0.73 5.51
N ARG A 88 -24.04 0.34 6.13
CA ARG A 88 -25.50 0.60 6.25
C ARG A 88 -26.16 0.94 4.91
N GLN A 89 -25.38 1.37 3.92
CA GLN A 89 -25.83 1.59 2.53
C GLN A 89 -25.55 0.38 1.63
N GLY A 90 -25.17 -0.78 2.19
CA GLY A 90 -24.93 -2.01 1.43
C GLY A 90 -23.59 -2.06 0.69
N LYS A 91 -22.60 -1.27 1.13
CA LYS A 91 -21.21 -1.31 0.62
C LYS A 91 -20.32 -2.06 1.61
N GLU A 92 -19.30 -2.79 1.17
CA GLU A 92 -18.37 -3.41 2.13
C GLU A 92 -17.49 -2.38 2.85
N GLY A 93 -17.10 -1.29 2.17
CA GLY A 93 -16.29 -0.21 2.73
C GLY A 93 -15.89 0.84 1.70
N ALA A 94 -15.11 1.84 2.12
CA ALA A 94 -14.66 2.96 1.29
C ALA A 94 -13.87 2.49 0.07
N ARG A 95 -12.83 1.68 0.27
CA ARG A 95 -11.96 1.17 -0.80
C ARG A 95 -12.73 0.46 -1.90
N GLU A 96 -13.65 -0.40 -1.51
CA GLU A 96 -14.49 -1.13 -2.45
C GLU A 96 -15.39 -0.17 -3.24
N ALA A 97 -16.10 0.73 -2.55
CA ALA A 97 -16.98 1.70 -3.21
C ALA A 97 -16.23 2.57 -4.23
N LEU A 98 -15.01 2.99 -3.89
CA LEU A 98 -14.11 3.75 -4.77
C LEU A 98 -13.67 2.92 -5.97
N MET A 99 -13.24 1.68 -5.73
CA MET A 99 -12.79 0.77 -6.78
C MET A 99 -13.91 0.52 -7.81
N PHE A 100 -15.10 0.14 -7.34
CA PHE A 100 -16.25 -0.08 -8.22
C PHE A 100 -16.65 1.17 -8.99
N GLY A 101 -16.67 2.34 -8.33
CA GLY A 101 -17.01 3.60 -8.99
C GLY A 101 -16.02 3.99 -10.08
N LEU A 102 -14.72 3.95 -9.79
CA LEU A 102 -13.67 4.29 -10.75
C LEU A 102 -13.64 3.31 -11.93
N MET A 103 -13.75 2.00 -11.67
CA MET A 103 -13.86 0.99 -12.73
C MET A 103 -15.13 1.19 -13.56
N GLY A 104 -16.26 1.47 -12.92
CA GLY A 104 -17.53 1.75 -13.61
C GLY A 104 -17.42 2.93 -14.57
N MET A 105 -16.79 4.02 -14.14
CA MET A 105 -16.53 5.17 -15.01
C MET A 105 -15.65 4.82 -16.21
N HIS A 106 -14.57 4.05 -15.98
CA HIS A 106 -13.68 3.61 -17.05
C HIS A 106 -14.40 2.72 -18.07
N LEU A 107 -15.15 1.72 -17.60
CA LEU A 107 -15.91 0.80 -18.44
C LEU A 107 -17.03 1.51 -19.23
N ALA A 108 -17.61 2.58 -18.68
CA ALA A 108 -18.57 3.44 -19.37
C ALA A 108 -17.92 4.35 -20.43
N GLY A 109 -16.58 4.33 -20.59
CA GLY A 109 -15.85 5.19 -21.51
C GLY A 109 -15.76 6.65 -21.05
N THR A 110 -15.99 6.92 -19.76
CA THR A 110 -15.86 8.27 -19.21
C THR A 110 -14.40 8.70 -19.26
N ARG A 111 -14.15 9.88 -19.84
CA ARG A 111 -12.81 10.47 -19.84
C ARG A 111 -12.49 10.98 -18.43
N LEU A 112 -11.55 10.32 -17.76
CA LEU A 112 -11.05 10.71 -16.44
C LEU A 112 -9.95 11.78 -16.57
N ASP A 113 -10.29 12.89 -17.21
CA ASP A 113 -9.39 14.02 -17.47
C ASP A 113 -9.62 15.19 -16.51
N ALA A 114 -8.72 16.18 -16.56
CA ALA A 114 -8.72 17.37 -15.72
C ALA A 114 -10.08 18.08 -15.72
N HIS A 115 -10.72 18.18 -16.90
CA HIS A 115 -12.05 18.78 -17.03
C HIS A 115 -13.10 17.99 -16.27
N LYS A 116 -13.18 16.66 -16.47
CA LYS A 116 -14.17 15.83 -15.75
C LYS A 116 -13.93 15.88 -14.24
N LEU A 117 -12.68 15.79 -13.78
CA LEU A 117 -12.34 15.84 -12.35
C LEU A 117 -12.76 17.17 -11.71
N LYS A 118 -12.46 18.29 -12.38
CA LYS A 118 -12.83 19.65 -11.94
C LYS A 118 -14.34 19.87 -11.92
N SER A 119 -15.09 19.16 -12.76
CA SER A 119 -16.55 19.30 -12.87
C SER A 119 -17.34 18.30 -12.03
N PHE A 120 -16.70 17.52 -11.15
CA PHE A 120 -17.42 16.61 -10.26
C PHE A 120 -18.39 17.39 -9.36
N THR A 121 -19.50 16.75 -9.01
CA THR A 121 -20.51 17.28 -8.10
C THR A 121 -20.89 16.24 -7.05
N MET A 122 -21.63 16.66 -6.01
CA MET A 122 -22.21 15.72 -5.05
C MET A 122 -23.14 14.69 -5.71
N TYR A 123 -23.79 15.06 -6.83
CA TYR A 123 -24.60 14.14 -7.61
C TYR A 123 -23.73 13.08 -8.31
N ASP A 124 -22.59 13.48 -8.90
CA ASP A 124 -21.64 12.53 -9.47
C ASP A 124 -21.10 11.58 -8.40
N ILE A 125 -20.83 12.05 -7.17
CA ILE A 125 -20.40 11.17 -6.07
C ILE A 125 -21.43 10.05 -5.81
N HIS A 126 -22.71 10.41 -5.73
CA HIS A 126 -23.78 9.44 -5.57
C HIS A 126 -23.89 8.49 -6.78
N GLN A 127 -23.87 9.01 -8.01
CA GLN A 127 -24.00 8.17 -9.21
C GLN A 127 -22.82 7.23 -9.43
N VAL A 128 -21.59 7.69 -9.18
CA VAL A 128 -20.37 6.94 -9.43
C VAL A 128 -20.09 5.96 -8.30
N PHE A 129 -20.09 6.43 -7.04
CA PHE A 129 -19.68 5.61 -5.90
C PHE A 129 -20.87 4.93 -5.20
N GLY A 130 -22.10 5.35 -5.52
CA GLY A 130 -23.31 4.85 -4.87
C GLY A 130 -23.37 5.23 -3.40
N ILE A 131 -22.94 6.45 -3.05
CA ILE A 131 -22.90 6.94 -1.68
C ILE A 131 -23.91 8.06 -1.51
N ASP A 132 -24.90 7.86 -0.63
CA ASP A 132 -25.91 8.87 -0.33
C ASP A 132 -25.39 9.88 0.68
N ALA A 133 -25.24 11.12 0.22
CA ALA A 133 -24.84 12.25 1.06
C ALA A 133 -26.01 12.86 1.85
N THR A 134 -27.25 12.46 1.55
CA THR A 134 -28.48 12.98 2.17
C THR A 134 -29.36 11.85 2.67
N VAL A 135 -30.21 12.17 3.63
CA VAL A 135 -31.24 11.25 4.14
C VAL A 135 -32.61 11.93 4.04
N GLU A 136 -33.61 11.16 3.62
CA GLU A 136 -35.00 11.61 3.60
C GLU A 136 -35.60 11.48 4.99
N VAL A 137 -36.07 12.59 5.56
CA VAL A 137 -36.68 12.63 6.89
C VAL A 137 -38.16 13.02 6.75
N PRO A 138 -39.10 12.24 7.30
CA PRO A 138 -40.51 12.60 7.29
C PRO A 138 -40.73 13.86 8.13
N VAL A 139 -41.37 14.87 7.55
CA VAL A 139 -41.70 16.13 8.25
C VAL A 139 -43.16 16.14 8.67
N MET A 140 -44.05 15.59 7.84
CA MET A 140 -45.48 15.42 8.11
C MET A 140 -46.02 14.23 7.28
N PRO A 141 -47.24 13.72 7.56
CA PRO A 141 -47.79 12.59 6.82
C PRO A 141 -47.78 12.81 5.31
N GLY A 142 -47.10 11.93 4.58
CA GLY A 142 -46.96 12.01 3.12
C GLY A 142 -45.90 12.98 2.58
N VAL A 143 -45.14 13.67 3.44
CA VAL A 143 -44.10 14.63 3.02
C VAL A 143 -42.76 14.34 3.70
N THR A 144 -41.73 14.09 2.90
CA THR A 144 -40.33 13.99 3.34
C THR A 144 -39.54 15.24 2.94
N MET A 145 -38.46 15.49 3.66
CA MET A 145 -37.48 16.50 3.29
C MET A 145 -36.08 15.89 3.32
N SER A 146 -35.30 16.17 2.29
CA SER A 146 -33.90 15.82 2.23
C SER A 146 -33.09 16.68 3.20
N LYS A 147 -32.31 16.02 4.07
CA LYS A 147 -31.36 16.67 4.98
C LYS A 147 -29.95 16.08 4.77
N PRO A 148 -28.88 16.82 5.12
CA PRO A 148 -27.52 16.28 5.19
C PRO A 148 -27.48 14.96 5.96
N GLY A 149 -26.96 13.91 5.32
CA GLY A 149 -26.78 12.59 5.92
C GLY A 149 -25.42 12.47 6.62
N PRO A 150 -25.19 11.38 7.37
CA PRO A 150 -23.95 11.16 8.11
C PRO A 150 -22.73 10.93 7.18
N LEU A 151 -22.93 10.54 5.92
CA LEU A 151 -21.87 10.40 4.92
C LEU A 151 -21.61 11.68 4.11
N GLN A 152 -22.35 12.77 4.36
CA GLN A 152 -22.11 14.04 3.67
C GLN A 152 -20.67 14.54 3.82
N PRO A 153 -20.04 14.50 5.02
CA PRO A 153 -18.66 14.92 5.19
C PRO A 153 -17.71 14.12 4.29
N TYR A 154 -17.86 12.79 4.23
CA TYR A 154 -17.05 11.94 3.35
C TYR A 154 -17.19 12.32 1.88
N CYS A 155 -18.43 12.48 1.41
CA CYS A 155 -18.71 12.86 0.03
C CYS A 155 -18.09 14.22 -0.33
N LYS A 156 -18.09 15.18 0.62
CA LYS A 156 -17.43 16.48 0.45
C LYS A 156 -15.91 16.35 0.35
N LEU A 157 -15.29 15.46 1.12
CA LEU A 157 -13.85 15.20 1.04
C LEU A 157 -13.46 14.57 -0.31
N LEU A 158 -14.22 13.57 -0.78
CA LEU A 158 -14.02 12.98 -2.10
C LEU A 158 -14.14 14.02 -3.21
N LEU A 159 -15.19 14.85 -3.14
CA LEU A 159 -15.44 15.92 -4.09
C LEU A 159 -14.30 16.96 -4.09
N ALA A 160 -13.84 17.37 -2.92
CA ALA A 160 -12.71 18.30 -2.79
C ALA A 160 -11.44 17.74 -3.43
N ALA A 161 -11.06 16.50 -3.11
CA ALA A 161 -9.86 15.86 -3.66
C ALA A 161 -9.91 15.76 -5.20
N LEU A 162 -11.06 15.37 -5.75
CA LEU A 162 -11.27 15.28 -7.20
C LEU A 162 -11.19 16.66 -7.88
N THR A 163 -11.93 17.64 -7.36
CA THR A 163 -12.04 18.95 -7.99
C THR A 163 -10.77 19.77 -7.88
N GLU A 164 -10.06 19.70 -6.75
CA GLU A 164 -8.75 20.30 -6.56
C GLU A 164 -7.71 19.67 -7.51
N THR A 165 -7.67 18.34 -7.60
CA THR A 165 -6.77 17.66 -8.55
C THR A 165 -7.08 18.05 -9.99
N GLY A 166 -8.36 18.12 -10.37
CA GLY A 166 -8.76 18.58 -11.70
C GLY A 166 -8.35 20.03 -11.98
N GLN A 167 -8.40 20.90 -10.97
CA GLN A 167 -7.94 22.28 -11.07
C GLN A 167 -6.41 22.35 -11.28
N VAL A 168 -5.62 21.63 -10.47
CA VAL A 168 -4.16 21.54 -10.59
C VAL A 168 -3.73 21.02 -11.97
N LEU A 169 -4.37 19.97 -12.46
CA LEU A 169 -4.07 19.41 -13.78
C LEU A 169 -4.39 20.42 -14.90
N SER A 170 -5.52 21.13 -14.78
CA SER A 170 -5.89 22.18 -15.74
C SER A 170 -4.88 23.31 -15.77
N ASP A 171 -4.41 23.77 -14.60
CA ASP A 171 -3.47 24.89 -14.47
C ASP A 171 -2.05 24.53 -14.95
N SER A 172 -1.66 23.26 -14.80
CA SER A 172 -0.38 22.74 -15.30
C SER A 172 -0.42 22.30 -16.76
N GLY A 173 -1.58 22.34 -17.42
CA GLY A 173 -1.76 21.90 -18.81
C GLY A 173 -1.69 20.39 -19.00
N VAL A 174 -1.73 19.61 -17.91
CA VAL A 174 -1.70 18.15 -17.93
C VAL A 174 -3.12 17.60 -18.08
N ARG A 175 -3.33 16.64 -18.99
CA ARG A 175 -4.69 16.19 -19.32
C ARG A 175 -5.27 15.22 -18.31
N THR A 176 -4.48 14.27 -17.82
CA THR A 176 -4.95 13.16 -16.96
C THR A 176 -4.01 12.94 -15.77
N PRO A 177 -4.49 12.37 -14.65
CA PRO A 177 -3.62 11.91 -13.57
C PRO A 177 -2.53 10.93 -14.02
N GLY A 178 -2.82 10.06 -14.99
CA GLY A 178 -1.81 9.13 -15.53
C GLY A 178 -0.73 9.84 -16.35
N GLU A 179 -1.08 10.87 -17.11
CA GLU A 179 -0.11 11.72 -17.81
C GLU A 179 0.78 12.46 -16.82
N LEU A 180 0.24 12.95 -15.70
CA LEU A 180 1.02 13.56 -14.63
C LEU A 180 2.06 12.60 -14.06
N VAL A 181 1.63 11.40 -13.64
CA VAL A 181 2.51 10.39 -13.04
C VAL A 181 3.61 9.96 -14.01
N LEU A 182 3.27 9.73 -15.28
CA LEU A 182 4.26 9.43 -16.32
C LEU A 182 5.22 10.59 -16.54
N GLY A 183 4.72 11.83 -16.55
CA GLY A 183 5.53 13.04 -16.70
C GLY A 183 6.55 13.20 -15.57
N ILE A 184 6.13 12.99 -14.32
CA ILE A 184 7.02 12.99 -13.15
C ILE A 184 8.08 11.89 -13.29
N ALA A 185 7.66 10.65 -13.54
CA ALA A 185 8.57 9.51 -13.67
C ALA A 185 9.60 9.70 -14.81
N GLU A 186 9.15 10.18 -15.97
CA GLU A 186 9.99 10.51 -17.12
C GLU A 186 10.99 11.64 -16.81
N GLY A 187 10.53 12.69 -16.13
CA GLY A 187 11.38 13.81 -15.72
C GLY A 187 12.49 13.38 -14.75
N LEU A 188 12.13 12.57 -13.75
CA LEU A 188 13.08 12.01 -12.78
C LEU A 188 14.07 11.05 -13.44
N HIS A 189 13.60 10.19 -14.33
CA HIS A 189 14.45 9.27 -15.08
C HIS A 189 15.48 10.03 -15.95
N LYS A 190 15.05 11.03 -16.71
CA LYS A 190 15.94 11.90 -17.50
C LYS A 190 16.96 12.64 -16.65
N ALA A 191 16.59 13.01 -15.43
CA ALA A 191 17.48 13.67 -14.49
C ALA A 191 18.42 12.70 -13.74
N GLY A 192 18.31 11.38 -13.94
CA GLY A 192 19.07 10.38 -13.18
C GLY A 192 18.70 10.33 -11.68
N ARG A 193 17.47 10.73 -11.34
CA ARG A 193 16.94 10.84 -9.96
C ARG A 193 15.74 9.91 -9.72
N CYS A 194 15.62 8.82 -10.48
CA CYS A 194 14.50 7.89 -10.34
C CYS A 194 14.57 7.18 -8.98
N SER A 195 13.73 7.63 -8.04
CA SER A 195 13.58 7.06 -6.71
C SER A 195 12.16 7.28 -6.19
N ALA A 196 11.69 6.40 -5.31
CA ALA A 196 10.41 6.53 -4.65
C ALA A 196 10.34 7.83 -3.85
N SER A 197 11.45 8.21 -3.20
CA SER A 197 11.54 9.48 -2.46
C SER A 197 11.32 10.69 -3.37
N ALA A 198 12.04 10.78 -4.50
CA ALA A 198 11.87 11.89 -5.43
C ALA A 198 10.49 11.88 -6.10
N PHE A 199 9.94 10.69 -6.40
CA PHE A 199 8.59 10.57 -6.96
C PHE A 199 7.51 11.07 -5.98
N VAL A 200 7.60 10.65 -4.71
CA VAL A 200 6.68 11.10 -3.66
C VAL A 200 6.78 12.61 -3.46
N GLU A 201 7.99 13.17 -3.41
CA GLU A 201 8.24 14.61 -3.27
C GLU A 201 7.56 15.41 -4.39
N GLU A 202 7.85 15.08 -5.65
CA GLU A 202 7.25 15.76 -6.81
C GLU A 202 5.72 15.60 -6.86
N LEU A 203 5.19 14.43 -6.48
CA LEU A 203 3.75 14.19 -6.48
C LEU A 203 3.01 15.02 -5.42
N VAL A 204 3.53 15.08 -4.19
CA VAL A 204 2.87 15.83 -3.09
C VAL A 204 3.03 17.35 -3.26
N ASP A 205 4.07 17.79 -3.98
CA ASP A 205 4.25 19.19 -4.33
C ASP A 205 3.39 19.63 -5.51
N THR A 206 3.15 18.72 -6.45
CA THR A 206 2.27 19.01 -7.59
C THR A 206 0.80 18.91 -7.22
N VAL A 207 0.40 17.88 -6.48
CA VAL A 207 -1.01 17.59 -6.15
C VAL A 207 -1.21 17.66 -4.62
N PRO A 208 -1.71 18.79 -4.09
CA PRO A 208 -1.90 18.97 -2.65
C PRO A 208 -2.80 17.90 -2.03
N ALA A 209 -3.75 17.37 -2.78
CA ALA A 209 -4.59 16.28 -2.35
C ALA A 209 -3.84 14.95 -2.09
N PHE A 210 -2.53 14.82 -2.37
CA PHE A 210 -1.66 13.73 -1.89
C PHE A 210 -0.81 14.12 -0.66
N ARG A 211 -0.71 15.41 -0.35
CA ARG A 211 0.01 15.93 0.81
C ARG A 211 -0.72 15.49 2.08
N ASP A 212 0.01 14.85 2.98
CA ASP A 212 -0.49 14.33 4.25
C ASP A 212 0.55 14.71 5.30
N SER A 213 0.49 15.98 5.66
CA SER A 213 1.38 16.65 6.60
C SER A 213 0.58 17.61 7.46
N VAL A 214 0.82 17.61 8.76
CA VAL A 214 0.02 18.41 9.70
C VAL A 214 0.86 18.84 10.90
N LEU A 215 0.53 19.99 11.49
CA LEU A 215 1.17 20.43 12.73
C LEU A 215 0.70 19.57 13.92
N TYR A 216 1.65 19.14 14.74
CA TYR A 216 1.46 18.40 15.97
C TYR A 216 2.39 18.94 17.04
N ASP A 217 1.82 19.60 18.05
CA ASP A 217 2.58 20.15 19.19
C ASP A 217 3.86 20.90 18.79
N GLY A 218 3.73 21.83 17.83
CA GLY A 218 4.85 22.63 17.31
C GLY A 218 5.76 21.92 16.30
N SER A 219 5.60 20.61 16.07
CA SER A 219 6.36 19.81 15.10
C SER A 219 5.49 19.44 13.89
N THR A 220 6.06 19.39 12.69
CA THR A 220 5.31 18.96 11.49
C THR A 220 5.35 17.43 11.39
N LEU A 221 4.21 16.77 11.63
CA LEU A 221 4.01 15.35 11.34
C LEU A 221 3.87 15.16 9.83
N THR A 222 4.74 14.36 9.23
CA THR A 222 4.74 14.06 7.79
C THR A 222 4.47 12.58 7.57
N LEU A 223 3.44 12.25 6.79
CA LEU A 223 3.03 10.87 6.54
C LEU A 223 3.01 10.52 5.07
N HIS A 224 2.52 11.40 4.19
CA HIS A 224 2.42 11.17 2.73
C HIS A 224 1.89 9.77 2.34
N ARG A 225 1.00 9.20 3.16
CA ARG A 225 0.61 7.77 3.11
C ARG A 225 0.14 7.36 1.71
N ARG A 226 -0.74 8.14 1.11
CA ARG A 226 -1.33 7.85 -0.22
C ARG A 226 -0.30 7.93 -1.35
N ALA A 227 0.64 8.88 -1.28
CA ALA A 227 1.71 9.01 -2.26
C ALA A 227 2.71 7.85 -2.16
N GLN A 228 3.07 7.46 -0.93
CA GLN A 228 3.92 6.29 -0.68
C GLN A 228 3.26 4.99 -1.16
N ASN A 229 1.97 4.79 -0.89
CA ASN A 229 1.23 3.62 -1.37
C ASN A 229 1.17 3.57 -2.91
N LEU A 230 0.95 4.71 -3.57
CA LEU A 230 1.01 4.78 -5.03
C LEU A 230 2.41 4.41 -5.55
N ALA A 231 3.48 4.94 -4.95
CA ALA A 231 4.85 4.61 -5.36
C ALA A 231 5.16 3.11 -5.19
N ALA A 232 4.72 2.51 -4.08
CA ALA A 232 4.86 1.08 -3.82
C ALA A 232 4.14 0.24 -4.87
N ASP A 233 2.87 0.56 -5.16
CA ASP A 233 2.06 -0.17 -6.13
C ASP A 233 2.59 -0.02 -7.55
N LEU A 234 3.02 1.18 -7.95
CA LEU A 234 3.64 1.41 -9.26
C LEU A 234 4.89 0.55 -9.45
N ALA A 235 5.77 0.51 -8.45
CA ALA A 235 6.98 -0.29 -8.56
C ALA A 235 6.68 -1.81 -8.53
N ALA A 236 5.71 -2.24 -7.73
CA ALA A 236 5.30 -3.65 -7.68
C ALA A 236 4.70 -4.15 -9.00
N VAL A 237 3.86 -3.33 -9.66
CA VAL A 237 3.20 -3.71 -10.92
C VAL A 237 4.10 -3.50 -12.14
N TYR A 238 4.86 -2.41 -12.18
CA TYR A 238 5.57 -1.96 -13.40
C TYR A 238 7.08 -1.90 -13.28
N GLY A 239 7.68 -1.93 -12.09
CA GLY A 239 9.12 -1.74 -11.91
C GLY A 239 9.99 -2.78 -12.63
N GLY A 240 9.45 -3.99 -12.87
CA GLY A 240 10.11 -5.01 -13.69
C GLY A 240 9.96 -4.85 -15.21
N ARG A 241 9.17 -3.86 -15.67
CA ARG A 241 8.80 -3.66 -17.08
C ARG A 241 9.11 -2.25 -17.59
N ASP A 242 9.21 -1.27 -16.68
CA ASP A 242 9.46 0.13 -16.98
C ASP A 242 10.45 0.70 -15.96
N GLU A 243 11.67 1.01 -16.42
CA GLU A 243 12.75 1.52 -15.56
C GLU A 243 12.41 2.86 -14.90
N ARG A 244 11.44 3.62 -15.44
CA ARG A 244 10.99 4.90 -14.86
C ARG A 244 10.17 4.70 -13.58
N LEU A 245 9.65 3.49 -13.38
CA LEU A 245 8.87 3.07 -12.22
C LEU A 245 9.63 2.04 -11.36
N ALA A 246 10.90 1.79 -11.68
CA ALA A 246 11.78 0.89 -10.95
C ALA A 246 12.50 1.66 -9.83
N PHE A 247 11.83 1.91 -8.72
CA PHE A 247 12.40 2.67 -7.61
C PHE A 247 13.43 1.83 -6.82
N PRO A 248 14.69 2.26 -6.69
CA PRO A 248 15.72 1.49 -5.98
C PRO A 248 15.64 1.59 -4.45
N ASP A 249 14.90 2.57 -3.92
CA ASP A 249 14.80 2.92 -2.49
C ASP A 249 13.44 2.54 -1.87
N LEU A 250 12.78 1.51 -2.40
CA LEU A 250 11.50 1.00 -1.86
C LEU A 250 11.61 0.51 -0.40
N ASP A 251 12.81 0.13 0.04
CA ASP A 251 13.11 -0.22 1.42
C ASP A 251 12.96 0.96 2.40
N ARG A 252 12.98 2.20 1.87
CA ARG A 252 12.78 3.45 2.64
C ARG A 252 11.32 3.90 2.70
N LEU A 253 10.39 3.18 2.07
CA LEU A 253 8.97 3.50 2.21
C LEU A 253 8.48 3.07 3.59
N ALA A 254 7.72 3.95 4.23
CA ALA A 254 7.10 3.68 5.52
C ALA A 254 5.96 2.65 5.38
N ALA A 255 5.63 2.02 6.51
CA ALA A 255 4.43 1.20 6.60
C ALA A 255 3.15 2.05 6.48
N ASP A 256 2.06 1.44 6.00
CA ASP A 256 0.76 2.10 5.94
C ASP A 256 0.30 2.55 7.33
N SER A 257 0.07 3.86 7.50
CA SER A 257 -0.39 4.46 8.77
C SER A 257 -1.92 4.44 8.94
N GLY A 258 -2.61 3.54 8.26
CA GLY A 258 -4.07 3.40 8.28
C GLY A 258 -4.61 2.65 9.49
N ALA A 259 -5.94 2.64 9.60
CA ALA A 259 -6.64 2.07 10.74
C ALA A 259 -6.42 0.56 10.92
N THR A 260 -6.25 -0.18 9.83
CA THR A 260 -5.97 -1.61 9.87
C THR A 260 -4.62 -1.91 10.50
N THR A 261 -3.54 -1.27 10.04
CA THR A 261 -2.20 -1.44 10.60
C THR A 261 -2.17 -1.13 12.10
N ILE A 262 -2.80 -0.01 12.50
CA ILE A 262 -2.93 0.37 13.91
C ILE A 262 -3.67 -0.70 14.72
N ALA A 263 -4.78 -1.23 14.19
CA ALA A 263 -5.56 -2.26 14.88
C ALA A 263 -4.76 -3.55 15.09
N VAL A 264 -3.98 -3.95 14.09
CA VAL A 264 -3.13 -5.14 14.16
C VAL A 264 -1.99 -4.93 15.16
N LEU A 265 -1.28 -3.80 15.11
CA LEU A 265 -0.21 -3.48 16.06
C LEU A 265 -0.72 -3.42 17.51
N ARG A 266 -1.94 -2.89 17.73
CA ARG A 266 -2.60 -2.97 19.05
C ARG A 266 -2.88 -4.41 19.47
N SER A 267 -3.43 -5.23 18.57
CA SER A 267 -3.75 -6.63 18.87
C SER A 267 -2.51 -7.48 19.19
N LYS A 268 -1.36 -7.13 18.61
CA LYS A 268 -0.06 -7.74 18.89
C LYS A 268 0.64 -7.13 20.12
N GLY A 269 0.03 -6.14 20.78
CA GLY A 269 0.57 -5.47 21.96
C GLY A 269 1.70 -4.47 21.68
N ALA A 270 2.08 -4.27 20.41
CA ALA A 270 3.15 -3.34 20.02
C ALA A 270 2.73 -1.87 20.24
N LEU A 271 1.44 -1.56 20.11
CA LEU A 271 0.86 -0.27 20.49
C LEU A 271 -0.02 -0.42 21.73
N VAL A 272 0.35 0.30 22.80
CA VAL A 272 -0.38 0.35 24.07
C VAL A 272 -0.98 1.74 24.22
N LEU A 273 -2.29 1.81 24.47
CA LEU A 273 -3.02 3.07 24.55
C LEU A 273 -3.38 3.40 26.00
N SER A 274 -3.62 4.68 26.29
CA SER A 274 -4.28 5.06 27.54
C SER A 274 -5.66 4.41 27.65
N GLU A 275 -6.15 4.21 28.88
CA GLU A 275 -7.46 3.61 29.12
C GLU A 275 -8.59 4.35 28.39
N GLU A 276 -8.55 5.68 28.38
CA GLU A 276 -9.54 6.52 27.70
C GLU A 276 -9.53 6.33 26.18
N LEU A 277 -8.35 6.30 25.57
CA LEU A 277 -8.21 6.14 24.12
C LEU A 277 -8.56 4.72 23.69
N ALA A 278 -8.14 3.71 24.46
CA ALA A 278 -8.55 2.32 24.27
C ALA A 278 -10.07 2.18 24.35
N ALA A 279 -10.71 2.71 25.39
CA ALA A 279 -12.16 2.66 25.55
C ALA A 279 -12.93 3.35 24.40
N THR A 280 -12.35 4.42 23.83
CA THR A 280 -12.92 5.10 22.65
C THR A 280 -12.89 4.19 21.42
N ILE A 281 -11.74 3.60 21.11
CA ILE A 281 -11.57 2.73 19.93
C ILE A 281 -12.35 1.42 20.08
N ASP A 282 -12.25 0.78 21.24
CA ASP A 282 -12.89 -0.51 21.51
C ASP A 282 -14.41 -0.35 21.59
N GLY A 283 -14.89 0.81 22.05
CA GLY A 283 -16.29 1.22 21.98
C GLY A 283 -16.78 1.57 20.57
N ARG A 284 -15.93 1.46 19.54
CA ARG A 284 -16.21 1.84 18.14
C ARG A 284 -16.74 3.26 18.02
N LYS A 285 -16.25 4.14 18.89
CA LYS A 285 -16.57 5.56 18.84
C LYS A 285 -15.68 6.24 17.81
N GLU A 286 -16.21 7.32 17.28
CA GLU A 286 -15.47 8.20 16.40
C GLU A 286 -14.23 8.76 17.11
N LEU A 287 -13.07 8.62 16.47
CA LEU A 287 -11.85 9.33 16.83
C LEU A 287 -11.71 10.53 15.89
N PRO A 288 -12.00 11.76 16.37
CA PRO A 288 -11.91 12.94 15.53
C PRO A 288 -10.46 13.18 15.10
N ALA A 289 -10.30 13.84 13.95
CA ALA A 289 -9.00 14.33 13.52
C ALA A 289 -8.42 15.26 14.59
N GLY A 290 -7.21 14.99 15.06
CA GLY A 290 -6.65 15.69 16.21
C GLY A 290 -5.46 14.96 16.83
N PRO A 291 -5.00 15.40 18.02
CA PRO A 291 -3.77 14.88 18.62
C PRO A 291 -3.75 13.37 18.82
N HIS A 292 -4.83 12.75 19.31
CA HIS A 292 -4.86 11.30 19.52
C HIS A 292 -4.76 10.51 18.21
N GLU A 293 -5.46 10.94 17.16
CA GLU A 293 -5.41 10.30 15.84
C GLU A 293 -4.02 10.44 15.21
N ARG A 294 -3.44 11.64 15.24
CA ARG A 294 -2.09 11.91 14.73
C ARG A 294 -1.02 11.09 15.46
N ALA A 295 -1.11 11.00 16.79
CA ALA A 295 -0.21 10.19 17.61
C ALA A 295 -0.29 8.70 17.26
N LEU A 296 -1.50 8.16 17.07
CA LEU A 296 -1.67 6.76 16.65
C LEU A 296 -1.02 6.48 15.30
N ARG A 297 -1.20 7.38 14.32
CA ARG A 297 -0.63 7.23 12.97
C ARG A 297 0.89 7.31 12.98
N ALA A 298 1.45 8.28 13.72
CA ALA A 298 2.89 8.41 13.91
C ALA A 298 3.47 7.19 14.63
N ALA A 299 2.84 6.74 15.72
CA ALA A 299 3.27 5.57 16.48
C ALA A 299 3.20 4.28 15.66
N ALA A 300 2.25 4.14 14.74
CA ALA A 300 2.18 2.98 13.85
C ALA A 300 3.40 2.86 12.94
N VAL A 301 3.78 3.97 12.28
CA VAL A 301 4.99 4.03 11.45
C VAL A 301 6.22 3.74 12.30
N ALA A 302 6.38 4.45 13.42
CA ALA A 302 7.52 4.29 14.31
C ALA A 302 7.61 2.86 14.92
N ALA A 303 6.49 2.22 15.22
CA ALA A 303 6.47 0.85 15.73
C ALA A 303 6.94 -0.13 14.66
N VAL A 304 6.51 0.01 13.40
CA VAL A 304 6.98 -0.87 12.32
C VAL A 304 8.47 -0.64 12.02
N ASP A 305 8.94 0.60 12.07
CA ASP A 305 10.39 0.89 11.93
C ASP A 305 11.21 0.18 13.01
N ARG A 306 10.73 0.18 14.26
CA ARG A 306 11.37 -0.57 15.36
C ARG A 306 11.30 -2.08 15.17
N VAL A 307 10.20 -2.61 14.62
CA VAL A 307 10.06 -4.03 14.27
C VAL A 307 11.09 -4.43 13.21
N VAL A 308 11.24 -3.65 12.14
CA VAL A 308 12.23 -3.89 11.08
C VAL A 308 13.66 -3.80 11.64
N ALA A 309 13.96 -2.80 12.46
CA ALA A 309 15.26 -2.66 13.10
C ALA A 309 15.58 -3.85 14.03
N ALA A 310 14.60 -4.32 14.83
CA ALA A 310 14.74 -5.47 15.71
C ALA A 310 14.94 -6.78 14.92
N ALA A 311 14.25 -6.95 13.79
CA ALA A 311 14.43 -8.08 12.88
C ALA A 311 15.85 -8.13 12.30
N ALA A 312 16.37 -6.98 11.86
CA ALA A 312 17.74 -6.87 11.33
C ALA A 312 18.80 -7.18 12.41
N ALA A 313 18.62 -6.68 13.63
CA ALA A 313 19.53 -6.94 14.75
C ALA A 313 19.54 -8.43 15.17
N GLY A 314 18.37 -9.08 15.17
CA GLY A 314 18.26 -10.52 15.45
C GLY A 314 18.90 -11.41 14.39
N GLY A 315 18.82 -11.02 13.11
CA GLY A 315 19.49 -11.72 12.01
C GLY A 315 21.02 -11.61 12.06
N ALA A 316 21.56 -10.48 12.52
CA ALA A 316 23.01 -10.29 12.68
C ALA A 316 23.61 -11.14 13.82
N ALA A 317 22.85 -11.39 14.89
CA ALA A 317 23.28 -12.20 16.03
C ALA A 317 23.24 -13.73 15.74
N GLY A 318 22.39 -14.17 14.81
CA GLY A 318 22.28 -15.59 14.40
C GLY A 318 23.33 -16.05 13.37
N GLY A 319 24.17 -15.14 12.84
CA GLY A 319 25.26 -15.45 11.92
C GLY A 319 26.59 -15.82 12.59
N GLY A 320 26.65 -15.78 13.92
CA GLY A 320 27.79 -16.28 14.69
C GLY A 320 27.69 -17.80 14.82
N ALA A 321 28.59 -18.52 14.14
CA ALA A 321 28.77 -19.94 14.35
C ALA A 321 28.90 -20.25 15.85
N ASP A 322 28.00 -21.09 16.34
CA ASP A 322 28.02 -21.65 17.69
C ASP A 322 29.36 -22.41 17.89
N PRO A 323 30.24 -22.02 18.83
CA PRO A 323 31.55 -22.65 19.00
C PRO A 323 31.46 -24.06 19.61
N ALA A 324 30.27 -24.61 19.82
CA ALA A 324 30.04 -25.87 20.53
C ALA A 324 29.93 -27.12 19.63
N ALA A 325 30.04 -27.00 18.29
CA ALA A 325 29.88 -28.15 17.38
C ALA A 325 31.18 -28.64 16.71
N ALA A 326 32.35 -28.09 17.06
CA ALA A 326 33.63 -28.47 16.48
C ALA A 326 34.47 -29.36 17.42
N ALA A 327 33.89 -30.43 17.92
CA ALA A 327 34.64 -31.54 18.50
C ALA A 327 33.78 -32.79 18.47
N THR A 328 33.90 -33.58 17.40
CA THR A 328 33.94 -35.06 17.39
C THR A 328 33.72 -35.50 15.96
N THR A 329 34.81 -35.80 15.25
CA THR A 329 34.95 -36.94 14.32
C THR A 329 36.33 -36.84 13.69
N ALA A 330 37.31 -37.45 14.36
CA ALA A 330 38.50 -37.97 13.72
C ALA A 330 38.44 -39.50 13.79
N THR A 331 39.18 -40.14 12.89
CA THR A 331 39.41 -41.59 12.70
C THR A 331 38.28 -42.37 12.02
N ALA A 332 38.43 -42.61 10.72
CA ALA A 332 39.00 -43.86 10.22
C ALA A 332 39.13 -43.84 8.68
N GLU A 333 40.33 -44.19 8.23
CA GLU A 333 40.73 -44.65 6.90
C GLU A 333 39.93 -45.94 6.55
N THR A 334 39.84 -46.48 5.32
CA THR A 334 40.86 -46.70 4.27
C THR A 334 40.16 -47.26 3.01
N GLU A 335 40.88 -47.21 1.87
CA GLU A 335 40.80 -48.09 0.67
C GLU A 335 39.70 -47.81 -0.38
N SER A 336 40.09 -47.31 -1.58
CA SER A 336 40.48 -48.05 -2.81
C SER A 336 39.24 -48.34 -3.68
N GLU A 337 39.08 -47.89 -4.92
CA GLU A 337 39.86 -48.23 -6.13
C GLU A 337 39.60 -47.22 -7.27
N ALA A 338 40.56 -47.15 -8.19
CA ALA A 338 40.52 -46.41 -9.44
C ALA A 338 40.06 -47.26 -10.64
N ALA A 339 39.27 -46.70 -11.57
CA ALA A 339 39.31 -47.03 -13.00
C ALA A 339 38.41 -46.03 -13.80
N THR A 340 38.95 -45.03 -14.50
CA THR A 340 39.45 -45.02 -15.90
C THR A 340 38.39 -44.96 -17.02
N ARG A 341 38.32 -43.77 -17.63
CA ARG A 341 38.17 -43.36 -19.05
C ARG A 341 37.09 -43.94 -19.98
N GLY A 342 36.60 -42.99 -20.80
CA GLY A 342 36.26 -43.15 -22.22
C GLY A 342 34.76 -43.02 -22.44
N GLY A 343 34.22 -42.23 -23.37
CA GLY A 343 34.77 -41.46 -24.47
C GLY A 343 33.54 -41.03 -25.30
N GLU A 344 33.60 -39.82 -25.87
CA GLU A 344 32.78 -39.34 -26.99
C GLU A 344 32.78 -40.33 -28.19
N PRO A 345 31.95 -40.21 -29.26
CA PRO A 345 31.42 -38.94 -29.80
C PRO A 345 30.02 -38.96 -30.45
N ALA A 346 29.71 -37.76 -30.92
CA ALA A 346 28.61 -37.27 -31.75
C ALA A 346 28.30 -38.04 -33.05
N GLU A 347 27.05 -37.88 -33.49
CA GLU A 347 26.57 -37.67 -34.87
C GLU A 347 25.04 -37.48 -34.74
N GLY A 348 24.31 -36.64 -35.48
CA GLY A 348 24.59 -35.89 -36.69
C GLY A 348 23.29 -35.80 -37.51
N SER A 349 23.07 -34.63 -38.11
CA SER A 349 22.25 -34.38 -39.31
C SER A 349 20.71 -34.26 -39.14
N ARG A 350 20.17 -33.09 -39.51
CA ARG A 350 19.49 -32.75 -40.80
C ARG A 350 18.01 -33.18 -40.78
N GLY A 351 17.02 -32.41 -41.23
CA GLY A 351 16.99 -31.12 -41.90
C GLY A 351 15.52 -30.70 -42.12
N GLU A 352 15.35 -29.46 -42.59
CA GLU A 352 14.30 -28.95 -43.48
C GLU A 352 12.83 -29.39 -43.29
N ALA A 353 11.94 -28.42 -43.08
CA ALA A 353 11.14 -27.85 -44.18
C ALA A 353 10.09 -26.86 -43.65
N ALA A 354 9.90 -25.78 -44.39
CA ALA A 354 8.86 -24.78 -44.21
C ALA A 354 7.58 -25.17 -44.96
N SER A 355 6.41 -24.82 -44.41
CA SER A 355 5.20 -24.38 -45.14
C SER A 355 4.15 -23.94 -44.09
N SER A 356 3.82 -22.66 -43.99
CA SER A 356 2.75 -21.95 -44.70
C SER A 356 1.33 -22.16 -44.15
N ALA A 357 0.63 -21.02 -44.02
CA ALA A 357 -0.81 -20.81 -44.13
C ALA A 357 -1.70 -21.04 -42.90
N ALA A 358 -2.06 -19.91 -42.30
CA ALA A 358 -3.43 -19.40 -42.09
C ALA A 358 -4.59 -20.40 -41.93
N GLY A 359 -5.31 -20.27 -40.82
CA GLY A 359 -6.59 -20.95 -40.64
C GLY A 359 -7.28 -20.57 -39.33
N VAL A 360 -8.20 -19.63 -39.46
CA VAL A 360 -9.26 -19.19 -38.52
C VAL A 360 -9.81 -20.31 -37.62
N ALA A 361 -9.91 -20.06 -36.31
CA ALA A 361 -10.77 -20.78 -35.36
C ALA A 361 -11.33 -19.75 -34.36
N ALA A 362 -12.61 -19.38 -34.43
CA ALA A 362 -13.79 -20.13 -33.98
C ALA A 362 -13.82 -20.29 -32.45
N ALA A 363 -14.78 -19.59 -31.85
CA ALA A 363 -15.06 -19.49 -30.44
C ALA A 363 -15.42 -20.85 -29.80
N GLY A 364 -14.94 -21.03 -28.57
CA GLY A 364 -15.34 -22.12 -27.68
C GLY A 364 -14.85 -21.83 -26.27
N ALA A 365 -15.61 -21.05 -25.51
CA ALA A 365 -15.35 -20.84 -24.08
C ALA A 365 -15.96 -22.01 -23.29
N GLY A 366 -15.15 -23.03 -23.04
CA GLY A 366 -15.34 -24.02 -21.98
C GLY A 366 -14.48 -23.64 -20.78
N GLY A 367 -15.05 -23.75 -19.57
CA GLY A 367 -14.38 -23.40 -18.31
C GLY A 367 -13.32 -24.41 -17.86
N VAL A 368 -12.29 -23.91 -17.17
CA VAL A 368 -11.25 -24.64 -16.41
C VAL A 368 -10.71 -23.64 -15.37
N THR A 369 -11.13 -23.65 -14.10
CA THR A 369 -10.50 -24.30 -12.91
C THR A 369 -8.97 -24.45 -12.92
N GLY A 370 -8.28 -23.75 -12.00
CA GLY A 370 -6.94 -24.09 -11.54
C GLY A 370 -5.81 -23.19 -12.06
N GLY A 371 -5.46 -22.15 -11.28
CA GLY A 371 -4.24 -21.37 -11.49
C GLY A 371 -3.10 -21.98 -10.68
N GLU A 372 -2.15 -22.60 -11.37
CA GLU A 372 -0.91 -23.17 -10.85
C GLU A 372 0.03 -22.08 -10.28
N ARG A 373 0.76 -22.45 -9.21
CA ARG A 373 1.82 -21.64 -8.63
C ARG A 373 2.99 -21.61 -9.60
N HIS A 374 3.36 -20.42 -10.07
CA HIS A 374 4.60 -20.22 -10.80
C HIS A 374 5.76 -20.14 -9.80
N GLU A 375 6.52 -21.23 -9.68
CA GLU A 375 7.85 -21.22 -9.06
C GLU A 375 8.83 -20.51 -10.00
N GLY A 376 9.17 -19.26 -9.65
CA GLY A 376 10.32 -18.55 -10.21
C GLY A 376 11.53 -18.82 -9.34
N THR A 377 12.42 -19.70 -9.78
CA THR A 377 13.76 -19.87 -9.22
C THR A 377 14.57 -18.59 -9.39
N SER A 378 14.85 -17.89 -8.30
CA SER A 378 15.89 -16.85 -8.24
C SER A 378 17.08 -17.41 -7.47
N GLY A 379 18.26 -17.36 -8.10
CA GLY A 379 19.52 -17.84 -7.55
C GLY A 379 19.92 -17.04 -6.32
N GLY A 380 20.32 -17.76 -5.27
CA GLY A 380 20.74 -17.20 -4.01
C GLY A 380 22.06 -16.44 -4.08
N SER A 381 22.08 -15.28 -3.42
CA SER A 381 23.25 -14.80 -2.68
C SER A 381 22.78 -14.52 -1.26
N GLY A 382 23.42 -15.14 -0.26
CA GLY A 382 23.04 -15.11 1.15
C GLY A 382 23.26 -13.74 1.80
N GLY A 383 22.41 -12.78 1.49
CA GLY A 383 22.14 -11.64 2.36
C GLY A 383 21.03 -12.02 3.33
N GLY A 384 21.21 -11.81 4.63
CA GLY A 384 20.15 -12.02 5.61
C GLY A 384 18.84 -11.36 5.16
N LEU A 385 17.71 -12.03 5.33
CA LEU A 385 16.42 -11.53 4.87
C LEU A 385 16.07 -10.21 5.61
N VAL A 386 16.27 -9.08 4.92
CA VAL A 386 15.88 -7.76 5.42
C VAL A 386 14.39 -7.56 5.13
N LEU A 387 13.60 -7.32 6.18
CA LEU A 387 12.20 -6.91 6.05
C LEU A 387 12.14 -5.42 5.67
N ARG A 388 11.22 -5.04 4.78
CA ARG A 388 10.94 -3.64 4.42
C ARG A 388 9.72 -3.16 5.18
N ALA A 389 9.70 -1.92 5.69
CA ALA A 389 8.58 -1.41 6.47
C ALA A 389 7.26 -1.41 5.68
N VAL A 390 7.31 -1.05 4.39
CA VAL A 390 6.15 -1.12 3.48
C VAL A 390 5.58 -2.55 3.33
N ASP A 391 6.44 -3.57 3.22
CA ASP A 391 6.02 -4.97 3.14
C ASP A 391 5.39 -5.44 4.45
N VAL A 392 5.99 -5.06 5.59
CA VAL A 392 5.41 -5.35 6.90
C VAL A 392 4.03 -4.74 7.01
N GLY A 393 3.86 -3.45 6.66
CA GLY A 393 2.56 -2.79 6.66
C GLY A 393 1.52 -3.52 5.81
N ALA A 394 1.88 -3.90 4.58
CA ALA A 394 1.02 -4.66 3.68
C ALA A 394 0.66 -6.04 4.23
N TYR A 395 1.62 -6.76 4.83
CA TYR A 395 1.39 -8.06 5.45
C TYR A 395 0.45 -7.96 6.65
N LEU A 396 0.62 -6.95 7.51
CA LEU A 396 -0.28 -6.72 8.64
C LEU A 396 -1.72 -6.47 8.16
N ALA A 397 -1.90 -5.70 7.07
CA ALA A 397 -3.22 -5.52 6.47
C ALA A 397 -3.79 -6.83 5.91
N PHE A 398 -2.96 -7.62 5.21
CA PHE A 398 -3.33 -8.94 4.70
C PHE A 398 -3.85 -9.88 5.78
N LEU A 399 -3.27 -9.87 6.99
CA LEU A 399 -3.75 -10.71 8.11
C LEU A 399 -5.22 -10.44 8.51
N THR A 400 -5.78 -9.30 8.12
CA THR A 400 -7.16 -8.91 8.44
C THR A 400 -8.19 -9.23 7.36
N GLU A 401 -7.73 -9.64 6.17
CA GLU A 401 -8.60 -10.02 5.05
C GLU A 401 -9.45 -11.25 5.38
N GLU A 402 -10.54 -11.44 4.65
CA GLU A 402 -11.45 -12.57 4.85
C GLU A 402 -10.71 -13.91 4.81
N GLY A 403 -11.00 -14.78 5.80
CA GLY A 403 -10.35 -16.08 5.93
C GLY A 403 -8.93 -16.05 6.51
N ARG A 404 -8.42 -14.89 6.94
CA ARG A 404 -7.09 -14.75 7.55
C ARG A 404 -7.14 -14.68 9.08
N GLU A 405 -5.97 -14.80 9.70
CA GLU A 405 -5.81 -15.01 11.14
C GLU A 405 -6.54 -13.96 11.98
N LEU A 406 -6.46 -12.69 11.59
CA LEU A 406 -6.98 -11.55 12.35
C LEU A 406 -8.32 -11.03 11.83
N HIS A 407 -8.91 -11.71 10.85
CA HIS A 407 -10.21 -11.35 10.29
C HIS A 407 -11.30 -11.31 11.37
N GLY A 408 -11.99 -10.18 11.49
CA GLY A 408 -13.04 -9.96 12.49
C GLY A 408 -12.55 -9.93 13.95
N LYS A 409 -11.26 -10.12 14.22
CA LYS A 409 -10.67 -10.14 15.57
C LYS A 409 -10.10 -8.80 16.01
N VAL A 410 -9.76 -7.93 15.05
CA VAL A 410 -9.24 -6.59 15.31
C VAL A 410 -10.31 -5.53 15.10
N THR A 411 -10.26 -4.46 15.88
CA THR A 411 -11.17 -3.31 15.75
C THR A 411 -10.39 -2.10 15.23
N PRO A 412 -10.52 -1.74 13.94
CA PRO A 412 -9.98 -0.51 13.39
C PRO A 412 -10.60 0.71 14.09
N HIS A 413 -9.78 1.72 14.36
CA HIS A 413 -10.29 2.99 14.83
C HIS A 413 -11.06 3.71 13.72
N LEU A 414 -12.07 4.48 14.10
CA LEU A 414 -12.94 5.17 13.16
C LEU A 414 -12.58 6.64 13.10
N THR A 415 -11.87 7.05 12.04
CA THR A 415 -11.56 8.47 11.80
C THR A 415 -12.28 8.96 10.54
N PRO A 416 -13.33 9.78 10.68
CA PRO A 416 -14.06 10.36 9.55
C PRO A 416 -13.34 11.56 8.93
N GLY A 417 -12.17 11.93 9.43
CA GLY A 417 -11.35 13.02 8.89
C GLY A 417 -9.94 12.57 8.60
N LEU A 418 -9.76 11.68 7.62
CA LEU A 418 -8.46 11.60 6.95
C LEU A 418 -8.56 12.46 5.69
N MET A 419 -7.78 13.54 5.69
CA MET A 419 -7.45 14.42 4.55
C MET A 419 -8.34 15.66 4.37
N ALA A 420 -8.00 16.74 5.08
CA ALA A 420 -8.28 18.10 4.65
C ALA A 420 -7.24 19.05 5.27
N TYR A 421 -5.98 18.95 4.84
CA TYR A 421 -4.98 20.01 5.01
C TYR A 421 -4.03 20.03 3.82
#